data_AF-A0A968C4Z7-F1
#
_entry.id   AF-A0A968C4Z7-F1
#
_cell.length_a   1.000
_cell.length_b   1.000
_cell.length_c   1.000
_cell.angle_alpha   90.00
_cell.angle_beta   90.00
_cell.angle_gamma   90.00
#
_symmetry.space_group_name_H-M   'P 1'
#
loop_
_entity.id
_entity.type
_entity.pdbx_description
1 polymer ?
#
loop_
_entity_poly.entity_id
_entity_poly.type
_entity_poly.pdbx_seq_one_letter_code
_entity_poly.pdbx_strand_id
1 'polypeptide(L)' 'VLTSCLRRTPRWCRLTRVVRDIPSPDIVVGNKRTNFREVAEAELRDRGVRLEEIRTREI' A
#
# COMPACT_ATOMS: atom_id res chain seq x y z
N VAL A 1 9.69 0.95 -4.10
CA VAL A 1 9.92 0.54 -2.69
C VAL A 1 8.68 -0.10 -2.08
N LEU A 2 7.52 0.58 -2.07
CA LEU A 2 6.30 0.06 -1.41
C LEU A 2 5.81 -1.29 -1.97
N THR A 3 5.87 -1.46 -3.29
CA THR A 3 5.53 -2.71 -3.99
C THR A 3 6.36 -3.89 -3.52
N SER A 4 7.65 -3.69 -3.22
CA SER A 4 8.51 -4.73 -2.64
C SER A 4 8.09 -5.11 -1.23
N CYS A 5 7.64 -4.15 -0.42
CA CYS A 5 7.17 -4.43 0.95
C CYS A 5 5.89 -5.28 0.91
N LEU A 6 4.92 -4.87 0.09
CA LEU A 6 3.66 -5.62 -0.07
C LEU A 6 3.92 -7.05 -0.58
N ARG A 7 4.78 -7.21 -1.60
CA ARG A 7 5.12 -8.52 -2.16
C ARG A 7 5.81 -9.46 -1.17
N ARG A 8 6.67 -8.95 -0.28
CA ARG A 8 7.41 -9.77 0.70
C ARG A 8 6.64 -9.99 1.99
N THR A 9 5.49 -9.38 2.16
CA THR A 9 4.72 -9.48 3.41
C THR A 9 4.18 -10.91 3.54
N PRO A 10 4.53 -11.64 4.63
CA PRO A 10 4.05 -12.99 4.83
C PRO A 10 2.54 -13.05 5.04
N ARG A 11 1.96 -14.22 4.79
CA ARG A 11 0.51 -14.43 4.86
C ARG A 11 -0.09 -14.12 6.24
N TRP A 12 0.64 -14.36 7.33
CA TRP A 12 0.19 -14.10 8.70
C TRP A 12 0.37 -12.65 9.16
N CYS A 13 0.86 -11.75 8.30
CA CYS A 13 1.01 -10.34 8.61
C CYS A 13 -0.18 -9.52 8.06
N ARG A 14 -0.56 -8.47 8.80
CA ARG A 14 -1.54 -7.46 8.36
C ARG A 14 -0.84 -6.11 8.26
N LEU A 15 -0.79 -5.51 7.06
CA LEU A 15 -0.32 -4.14 6.95
C LEU A 15 -1.44 -3.16 7.30
N THR A 16 -1.10 -2.18 8.12
CA THR A 16 -1.97 -1.05 8.43
C THR A 16 -1.98 -0.06 7.26
N ARG A 17 -2.70 1.05 7.42
CA ARG A 17 -2.83 2.07 6.38
C ARG A 17 -1.45 2.61 6.01
N VAL A 18 -1.07 2.49 4.74
CA VAL A 18 0.27 2.83 4.22
C VAL A 18 0.61 4.32 4.36
N VAL A 19 -0.42 5.17 4.38
CA VAL A 19 -0.30 6.61 4.68
C VAL A 19 -1.43 7.01 5.62
N ARG A 20 -1.13 7.92 6.55
CA ARG A 20 -2.07 8.45 7.55
C ARG A 20 -2.90 9.59 6.94
N ASP A 21 -4.01 9.92 7.59
CA ASP A 21 -4.84 11.10 7.29
C ASP A 21 -4.08 12.40 7.62
N ILE A 22 -3.06 12.73 6.83
CA ILE A 22 -2.41 14.03 6.84
C ILE A 22 -3.07 14.82 5.72
N PRO A 23 -3.74 15.94 6.01
CA PRO A 23 -4.30 16.79 4.98
C PRO A 23 -3.21 17.19 3.98
N SER A 24 -3.49 17.03 2.69
CA SER A 24 -2.60 17.51 1.61
C SER A 24 -2.11 18.96 1.77
N PRO A 25 -2.90 19.93 2.30
CA PRO A 25 -2.38 21.28 2.56
C PRO A 25 -1.28 21.35 3.63
N ASP A 26 -1.21 20.39 4.54
CA ASP A 26 -0.20 20.35 5.61
C ASP A 26 1.13 19.71 5.16
N ILE A 27 1.19 19.20 3.93
CA ILE A 27 2.40 18.58 3.35
C ILE A 27 3.27 19.66 2.70
N VAL A 28 4.21 20.21 3.48
CA VAL A 28 5.15 21.27 3.05
C VAL A 28 6.15 20.78 1.99
N VAL A 29 6.67 19.56 2.15
CA VAL A 29 7.56 18.89 1.19
C VAL A 29 7.22 17.41 1.13
N GLY A 30 7.15 16.85 -0.08
CA GLY A 30 6.85 15.44 -0.29
C GLY A 30 5.63 15.21 -1.18
N ASN A 31 5.15 13.98 -1.17
CA ASN A 31 4.16 13.53 -2.13
C ASN A 31 2.74 13.69 -1.54
N LYS A 32 1.93 14.53 -2.20
CA LYS A 32 0.61 14.99 -1.74
C LYS A 32 -0.52 13.97 -1.96
N ARG A 33 -0.25 12.90 -2.70
CA ARG A 33 -1.23 11.84 -3.00
C ARG A 33 -1.47 11.03 -1.74
N THR A 34 -2.71 10.81 -1.34
CA THR A 34 -3.04 10.02 -0.14
C THR A 34 -3.25 8.54 -0.46
N ASN A 35 -3.41 8.18 -1.73
CA ASN A 35 -3.77 6.84 -2.20
C ASN A 35 -2.59 5.93 -2.60
N PHE A 36 -1.46 6.00 -1.88
CA PHE A 36 -0.26 5.22 -2.22
C PHE A 36 -0.46 3.71 -2.28
N ARG A 37 -1.32 3.18 -1.41
CA ARG A 37 -1.59 1.73 -1.38
C ARG A 37 -2.29 1.28 -2.66
N GLU A 38 -3.30 2.02 -3.10
CA GLU A 38 -4.03 1.75 -4.35
C GLU A 38 -3.08 1.74 -5.56
N VAL A 39 -2.21 2.75 -5.65
CA VAL A 39 -1.21 2.84 -6.73
C VAL A 39 -0.29 1.62 -6.74
N ALA A 40 0.18 1.18 -5.57
CA ALA A 40 1.07 0.03 -5.47
C ALA A 40 0.36 -1.31 -5.72
N GLU A 41 -0.90 -1.45 -5.31
CA GLU A 41 -1.72 -2.63 -5.60
C GLU A 41 -2.04 -2.73 -7.10
N ALA A 42 -2.33 -1.61 -7.75
CA ALA A 42 -2.52 -1.56 -9.20
C ALA A 42 -1.25 -1.98 -9.95
N GLU A 43 -0.09 -1.45 -9.57
CA GLU A 43 1.21 -1.83 -10.15
C GLU A 43 1.51 -3.32 -9.95
N LEU A 44 1.23 -3.88 -8.78
CA LEU A 44 1.44 -5.32 -8.52
C LEU A 44 0.46 -6.21 -9.28
N ARG A 45 -0.79 -5.75 -9.46
CA ARG A 45 -1.80 -6.44 -10.26
C ARG A 45 -1.42 -6.48 -11.73
N ASP A 46 -0.95 -5.36 -12.28
CA ASP A 46 -0.46 -5.26 -13.66
C ASP A 46 0.74 -6.20 -13.89
N ARG A 47 1.60 -6.36 -12.88
CA ARG A 47 2.72 -7.30 -12.88
C ARG A 47 2.34 -8.76 -12.60
N GLY A 48 1.05 -9.06 -12.43
CA GLY A 48 0.57 -10.42 -12.13
C GLY A 48 0.97 -10.96 -10.74
N VAL A 49 1.37 -10.09 -9.81
CA VAL A 49 1.79 -10.47 -8.46
C VAL A 49 0.58 -10.51 -7.54
N ARG A 50 0.32 -11.66 -6.90
CA ARG A 50 -0.71 -11.79 -5.87
C ARG A 50 -0.18 -11.37 -4.49
N LEU A 51 -1.04 -10.70 -3.74
CA LEU A 51 -0.79 -10.28 -2.36
C LEU A 51 -1.40 -11.28 -1.38
N GLU A 52 -0.58 -11.79 -0.46
CA GLU A 52 -0.97 -12.83 0.49
C GLU A 52 -1.26 -12.30 1.90
N GLU A 53 -1.12 -11.00 2.16
CA GLU A 53 -1.33 -10.43 3.49
C GLU A 53 -2.76 -10.60 4.00
N ILE A 54 -2.98 -10.43 5.30
CA ILE A 54 -4.31 -10.56 5.91
C ILE A 54 -5.30 -9.55 5.30
N ARG A 55 -4.87 -8.31 5.07
CA ARG A 55 -5.75 -7.22 4.63
C ARG A 55 -6.34 -7.42 3.23
N THR A 56 -5.65 -8.13 2.35
CA THR A 56 -6.16 -8.44 1.00
C THR A 56 -7.07 -9.67 0.95
N ARG A 57 -7.18 -10.38 2.08
CA ARG A 57 -7.94 -11.64 2.20
C ARG A 57 -9.09 -11.57 3.22
N GLU A 58 -9.25 -10.45 3.91
CA GLU A 58 -10.37 -10.21 4.83
C GLU A 58 -11.67 -9.94 4.05
N ILE A 59 -12.80 -10.37 4.60
CA ILE A 59 -14.16 -10.20 4.05
C ILE A 59 -14.77 -8.94 4.64
#